data_AF-A0A5B9D9A7-F1
#
_entry.id   AF-A0A5B9D9A7-F1
#
_cell.length_a   1.000
_cell.length_b   1.000
_cell.length_c   1.000
_cell.angle_alpha   90.00
_cell.angle_beta   90.00
_cell.angle_gamma   90.00
#
_symmetry.space_group_name_H-M   'P 1'
#
loop_
_entity.id
_entity.type
_entity.pdbx_description
1 polymer ?
#
loop_
_entity_poly.entity_id
_entity_poly.type
_entity_poly.pdbx_seq_one_letter_code
_entity_poly.pdbx_strand_id
1 'polypeptide(L)'
;MSGKKRTIIILEVIAAIIGLISAYGSSCPTFTPPTDPTSSLYIMNQMQWIFIITTLLSWAAAIGSGVLVWAIKKNKKWAYITAIITNITGFISGLIPALLIMLIGGSSFSPSLLRTFIYLIILILLLIPSFKEALFEDESEKGSVSTNLSAVLIIPGLILSLQTLIVAPTHIIDDVNVYMYNSLQLIGGLVMVAIGLFVFAIGRYRKKIE
;
A
#
# COMPACT_ATOMS: atom_id res chain seq x y z
N MET A 1 -21.20 -14.18 0.09
CA MET A 1 -19.74 -14.22 0.15
C MET A 1 -19.25 -15.39 0.93
N SER A 2 -18.84 -16.42 0.19
CA SER A 2 -17.89 -17.44 0.62
C SER A 2 -16.84 -16.78 1.51
N GLY A 3 -16.66 -17.34 2.71
CA GLY A 3 -15.76 -16.76 3.71
C GLY A 3 -14.36 -16.52 3.14
N LYS A 4 -13.91 -17.38 2.23
CA LYS A 4 -12.59 -17.31 1.57
C LYS A 4 -12.47 -16.11 0.62
N LYS A 5 -13.47 -15.87 -0.24
CA LYS A 5 -13.50 -14.70 -1.15
C LYS A 5 -13.48 -13.40 -0.37
N ARG A 6 -14.26 -13.33 0.71
CA ARG A 6 -14.28 -12.18 1.64
C ARG A 6 -12.92 -11.96 2.27
N THR A 7 -12.28 -13.02 2.75
CA THR A 7 -10.94 -12.95 3.35
C THR A 7 -9.92 -12.38 2.36
N ILE A 8 -9.88 -12.85 1.11
CA ILE A 8 -8.95 -12.29 0.11
C ILE A 8 -9.22 -10.80 -0.11
N ILE A 9 -10.48 -10.39 -0.29
CA ILE A 9 -10.81 -8.97 -0.49
C ILE A 9 -10.35 -8.11 0.69
N ILE A 10 -10.59 -8.56 1.92
CA ILE A 10 -10.17 -7.82 3.13
C ILE A 10 -8.64 -7.70 3.16
N LEU A 11 -7.93 -8.80 2.91
CA LEU A 11 -6.48 -8.80 2.90
C LEU A 11 -5.90 -7.92 1.80
N GLU A 12 -6.49 -7.90 0.60
CA GLU A 12 -6.07 -7.02 -0.50
C GLU A 12 -6.32 -5.54 -0.18
N VAL A 13 -7.42 -5.22 0.50
CA VAL A 13 -7.65 -3.85 1.00
C VAL A 13 -6.58 -3.47 2.02
N ILE A 14 -6.26 -4.35 2.97
CA ILE A 14 -5.21 -4.11 3.96
C ILE A 14 -3.84 -3.96 3.27
N ALA A 15 -3.52 -4.82 2.30
CA ALA A 15 -2.29 -4.75 1.53
C ALA A 15 -2.17 -3.45 0.73
N ALA A 16 -3.26 -2.99 0.10
CA ALA A 16 -3.31 -1.68 -0.56
C ALA A 16 -3.02 -0.53 0.44
N ILE A 17 -3.67 -0.55 1.61
CA ILE A 17 -3.49 0.48 2.65
C ILE A 17 -2.02 0.50 3.14
N ILE A 18 -1.50 -0.66 3.55
CA ILE A 18 -0.12 -0.79 4.05
C ILE A 18 0.89 -0.44 2.95
N GLY A 19 0.63 -0.89 1.73
CA GLY A 19 1.47 -0.62 0.56
C GLY A 19 1.58 0.88 0.28
N LEU A 20 0.45 1.60 0.27
CA LEU A 20 0.41 3.05 0.04
C LEU A 20 1.13 3.81 1.15
N ILE A 21 0.84 3.49 2.43
CA ILE A 21 1.51 4.14 3.58
C ILE A 21 3.02 3.91 3.52
N SER A 22 3.44 2.67 3.27
CA SER A 22 4.85 2.31 3.19
C SER A 22 5.56 2.97 1.99
N ALA A 23 4.89 3.09 0.84
CA ALA A 23 5.43 3.75 -0.34
C ALA A 23 5.60 5.26 -0.13
N TYR A 24 4.62 5.94 0.47
CA TYR A 24 4.75 7.34 0.86
C TYR A 24 5.84 7.55 1.92
N GLY A 25 5.85 6.71 2.96
CA GLY A 25 6.81 6.80 4.06
C GLY A 25 8.27 6.62 3.61
N SER A 26 8.50 5.78 2.60
CA SER A 26 9.84 5.53 2.04
C SER A 26 10.25 6.55 0.98
N SER A 27 9.33 7.33 0.40
CA SER A 27 9.64 8.24 -0.71
C SER A 27 10.67 9.32 -0.32
N CYS A 28 10.51 9.95 0.85
CA CYS A 28 11.42 11.00 1.31
C CYS A 28 12.88 10.52 1.45
N PRO A 29 13.19 9.50 2.29
CA PRO A 29 14.56 9.03 2.43
C PRO A 29 15.08 8.28 1.20
N THR A 30 14.22 7.92 0.25
CA THR A 30 14.65 7.33 -1.04
C THR A 30 15.21 8.39 -1.99
N PHE A 31 14.55 9.55 -2.12
CA PHE A 31 14.98 10.62 -3.03
C PHE A 31 15.97 11.59 -2.39
N THR A 32 16.00 11.66 -1.07
CA THR A 32 16.97 12.45 -0.30
C THR A 32 17.50 11.60 0.85
N PRO A 33 18.38 10.63 0.55
CA PRO A 33 18.87 9.69 1.54
C PRO A 33 19.77 10.39 2.57
N PRO A 34 19.76 9.91 3.83
CA PRO A 34 20.63 10.45 4.86
C PRO A 34 22.10 10.15 4.55
N THR A 35 22.96 11.15 4.72
CA THR A 35 24.41 11.04 4.48
C THR A 35 25.19 10.61 5.70
N ASP A 36 24.57 10.61 6.89
CA ASP A 36 25.19 10.20 8.15
C ASP A 36 25.28 8.66 8.26
N PRO A 37 26.48 8.07 8.37
CA PRO A 37 26.68 6.63 8.54
C PRO A 37 26.03 6.03 9.78
N THR A 38 25.70 6.84 10.79
CA THR A 38 25.03 6.36 12.01
C THR A 38 23.52 6.19 11.83
N SER A 39 22.96 6.70 10.72
CA SER A 39 21.54 6.58 10.41
C SER A 39 21.16 5.13 10.05
N SER A 40 20.07 4.64 10.63
CA SER A 40 19.48 3.33 10.27
C SER A 40 19.01 3.23 8.80
N LEU A 41 18.94 4.35 8.10
CA LEU A 41 18.58 4.43 6.68
C LEU A 41 19.78 4.78 5.79
N TYR A 42 21.01 4.82 6.33
CA TYR A 42 22.22 5.17 5.57
C TYR A 42 22.45 4.28 4.35
N ILE A 43 22.00 3.02 4.39
CA ILE A 43 22.06 2.11 3.25
C ILE A 43 21.32 2.63 2.01
N MET A 44 20.31 3.51 2.19
CA MET A 44 19.61 4.18 1.11
C MET A 44 20.52 5.14 0.33
N ASN A 45 21.53 5.71 0.98
CA ASN A 45 22.52 6.55 0.30
C ASN A 45 23.45 5.72 -0.58
N GLN A 46 23.87 4.54 -0.09
CA GLN A 46 24.77 3.65 -0.83
C GLN A 46 24.08 2.95 -2.00
N MET A 47 22.79 2.63 -1.87
CA MET A 47 22.02 1.83 -2.82
C MET A 47 20.74 2.53 -3.29
N GLN A 48 20.80 3.86 -3.49
CA GLN A 48 19.63 4.69 -3.77
C GLN A 48 18.75 4.16 -4.90
N TRP A 49 19.34 3.69 -5.99
CA TRP A 49 18.60 3.15 -7.13
C TRP A 49 17.72 1.95 -6.78
N ILE A 50 18.16 1.07 -5.89
CA ILE A 50 17.37 -0.09 -5.44
C ILE A 50 16.15 0.41 -4.65
N PHE A 51 16.32 1.43 -3.80
CA PHE A 51 15.23 2.02 -3.04
C PHE A 51 14.23 2.78 -3.93
N ILE A 52 14.70 3.47 -4.97
CA ILE A 52 13.82 4.12 -5.96
C ILE A 52 12.96 3.06 -6.66
N ILE A 53 13.58 2.01 -7.21
CA ILE A 53 12.85 0.95 -7.92
C ILE A 53 11.85 0.26 -6.99
N THR A 54 12.28 -0.14 -5.80
CA THR A 54 11.39 -0.83 -4.85
C THR A 54 10.26 0.07 -4.36
N THR A 55 10.49 1.38 -4.19
CA THR A 55 9.42 2.35 -3.87
C THR A 55 8.39 2.45 -4.99
N LEU A 56 8.83 2.52 -6.26
CA LEU A 56 7.90 2.53 -7.42
C LEU A 56 7.12 1.23 -7.54
N LEU A 57 7.76 0.08 -7.32
CA LEU A 57 7.08 -1.23 -7.29
C LEU A 57 6.07 -1.31 -6.14
N SER A 58 6.36 -0.68 -5.00
CA SER A 58 5.46 -0.61 -3.86
C SER A 58 4.19 0.16 -4.20
N TRP A 59 4.35 1.30 -4.87
CA TRP A 59 3.23 2.08 -5.40
C TRP A 59 2.38 1.26 -6.38
N ALA A 60 3.03 0.61 -7.34
CA ALA A 60 2.36 -0.22 -8.33
C ALA A 60 1.59 -1.38 -7.70
N ALA A 61 2.18 -2.08 -6.72
CA ALA A 61 1.55 -3.17 -6.01
C ALA A 61 0.35 -2.70 -5.19
N ALA A 62 0.46 -1.56 -4.50
CA ALA A 62 -0.62 -1.04 -3.67
C ALA A 62 -1.83 -0.58 -4.49
N ILE A 63 -1.58 0.12 -5.60
CA ILE A 63 -2.63 0.49 -6.57
C ILE A 63 -3.21 -0.77 -7.21
N GLY A 64 -2.37 -1.74 -7.58
CA GLY A 64 -2.77 -3.04 -8.11
C GLY A 64 -3.72 -3.79 -7.19
N SER A 65 -3.45 -3.84 -5.89
CA SER A 65 -4.34 -4.45 -4.89
C SER A 65 -5.70 -3.74 -4.82
N GLY A 66 -5.72 -2.41 -4.90
CA GLY A 66 -6.97 -1.64 -4.99
C GLY A 66 -7.80 -1.97 -6.24
N VAL A 67 -7.15 -2.06 -7.40
CA VAL A 67 -7.80 -2.45 -8.68
C VAL A 67 -8.27 -3.91 -8.61
N LEU A 68 -7.52 -4.78 -7.94
CA LEU A 68 -7.85 -6.19 -7.82
C LEU A 68 -9.12 -6.41 -7.00
N VAL A 69 -9.34 -5.65 -5.92
CA VAL A 69 -10.61 -5.70 -5.16
C VAL A 69 -11.82 -5.49 -6.07
N TRP A 70 -11.70 -4.56 -7.01
CA TRP A 70 -12.73 -4.36 -8.04
C TRP A 70 -12.84 -5.55 -9.00
N ALA A 71 -11.72 -6.05 -9.51
CA ALA A 71 -11.69 -7.16 -10.46
C ALA A 71 -12.30 -8.45 -9.88
N ILE A 72 -12.02 -8.75 -8.60
CA ILE A 72 -12.58 -9.87 -7.84
C ILE A 72 -14.09 -9.71 -7.67
N LYS A 73 -14.56 -8.51 -7.28
CA LYS A 73 -16.00 -8.22 -7.16
C LYS A 73 -16.75 -8.28 -8.49
N LYS A 74 -16.05 -8.13 -9.62
CA LYS A 74 -16.63 -8.21 -10.96
C LYS A 74 -16.33 -9.53 -11.68
N ASN A 75 -15.86 -10.54 -10.95
CA ASN A 75 -15.54 -11.88 -11.47
C ASN A 75 -14.73 -11.84 -12.77
N LYS A 76 -13.75 -10.93 -12.84
CA LYS A 76 -12.91 -10.79 -14.03
C LYS A 76 -11.98 -11.99 -14.14
N LYS A 77 -11.96 -12.63 -15.31
CA LYS A 77 -11.12 -13.81 -15.59
C LYS A 77 -9.62 -13.57 -15.32
N TRP A 78 -9.16 -12.35 -15.53
CA TRP A 78 -7.76 -11.96 -15.30
C TRP A 78 -7.44 -11.66 -13.82
N ALA A 79 -8.44 -11.59 -12.93
CA ALA A 79 -8.23 -11.20 -11.53
C ALA A 79 -7.19 -12.09 -10.83
N TYR A 80 -7.22 -13.41 -11.06
CA TYR A 80 -6.26 -14.32 -10.44
C TYR A 80 -4.81 -14.04 -10.87
N ILE A 81 -4.54 -13.89 -12.17
CA ILE A 81 -3.19 -13.63 -12.67
C ILE A 81 -2.69 -12.28 -12.14
N THR A 82 -3.54 -11.26 -12.18
CA THR A 82 -3.19 -9.94 -11.64
C THR A 82 -2.95 -10.00 -10.14
N ALA A 83 -3.70 -10.81 -9.38
CA ALA A 83 -3.47 -11.02 -7.96
C ALA A 83 -2.08 -11.60 -7.71
N ILE A 84 -1.70 -12.66 -8.43
CA ILE A 84 -0.38 -13.27 -8.29
C ILE A 84 0.74 -12.26 -8.60
N ILE A 85 0.64 -11.54 -9.72
CA ILE A 85 1.66 -10.55 -10.11
C ILE A 85 1.76 -9.41 -9.09
N THR A 86 0.61 -8.88 -8.66
CA THR A 86 0.54 -7.79 -7.68
C THR A 86 1.16 -8.22 -6.36
N ASN A 87 0.83 -9.42 -5.87
CA ASN A 87 1.33 -9.91 -4.59
C ASN A 87 2.81 -10.27 -4.65
N ILE A 88 3.32 -10.82 -5.75
CA ILE A 88 4.76 -11.02 -5.95
C ILE A 88 5.48 -9.66 -5.96
N THR A 89 4.94 -8.67 -6.67
CA THR A 89 5.53 -7.33 -6.75
C THR A 89 5.56 -6.65 -5.38
N GLY A 90 4.46 -6.72 -4.62
CA GLY A 90 4.35 -6.19 -3.26
C GLY A 90 5.30 -6.89 -2.27
N PHE A 91 5.42 -8.22 -2.39
CA PHE A 91 6.34 -9.02 -1.60
C PHE A 91 7.80 -8.64 -1.86
N ILE A 92 8.24 -8.63 -3.13
CA ILE A 92 9.63 -8.33 -3.50
C ILE A 92 9.98 -6.88 -3.11
N SER A 93 9.08 -5.94 -3.39
CA SER A 93 9.29 -4.53 -3.05
C SER A 93 9.33 -4.28 -1.55
N GLY A 94 8.70 -5.11 -0.70
CA GLY A 94 8.88 -5.09 0.75
C GLY A 94 10.17 -5.77 1.20
N LEU A 95 10.46 -6.95 0.65
CA LEU A 95 11.52 -7.84 1.13
C LEU A 95 12.90 -7.23 0.93
N ILE A 96 13.18 -6.73 -0.27
CA ILE A 96 14.51 -6.21 -0.61
C ILE A 96 14.90 -5.05 0.33
N PRO A 97 14.10 -3.97 0.49
CA PRO A 97 14.43 -2.90 1.42
C PRO A 97 14.55 -3.38 2.87
N ALA A 98 13.68 -4.30 3.30
CA ALA A 98 13.71 -4.82 4.67
C ALA A 98 15.03 -5.55 4.97
N LEU A 99 15.48 -6.43 4.06
CA LEU A 99 16.75 -7.14 4.20
C LEU A 99 17.94 -6.16 4.21
N LEU A 100 17.96 -5.18 3.29
CA LEU A 100 19.04 -4.20 3.22
C LEU A 100 19.14 -3.34 4.49
N ILE A 101 18.01 -2.93 5.07
CA ILE A 101 17.98 -2.17 6.32
C ILE A 101 18.46 -3.05 7.49
N MET A 102 18.02 -4.31 7.56
CA MET A 102 18.45 -5.23 8.62
C MET A 102 19.95 -5.55 8.55
N LEU A 103 20.54 -5.63 7.35
CA LEU A 103 21.97 -5.91 7.17
C LEU A 103 22.88 -4.86 7.83
N ILE A 104 22.43 -3.60 7.90
CA ILE A 104 23.18 -2.52 8.57
C ILE A 104 22.76 -2.30 10.02
N GLY A 105 22.03 -3.25 10.62
CA GLY A 105 21.55 -3.13 12.00
C GLY A 105 20.37 -2.17 12.19
N GLY A 106 19.69 -1.80 11.10
CA GLY A 106 18.47 -1.01 11.17
C GLY A 106 17.30 -1.77 11.81
N SER A 107 16.19 -1.06 12.06
CA SER A 107 15.03 -1.61 12.78
C SER A 107 14.52 -2.92 12.17
N SER A 108 14.36 -3.94 13.02
CA SER A 108 13.75 -5.22 12.68
C SER A 108 12.24 -5.13 12.46
N PHE A 109 11.60 -4.00 12.81
CA PHE A 109 10.18 -3.73 12.61
C PHE A 109 9.99 -2.55 11.65
N SER A 110 10.34 -2.75 10.37
CA SER A 110 10.18 -1.72 9.34
C SER A 110 8.84 -1.85 8.58
N PRO A 111 8.27 -0.74 8.08
CA PRO A 111 7.09 -0.77 7.21
C PRO A 111 7.27 -1.65 5.97
N SER A 112 8.51 -1.76 5.46
CA SER A 112 8.86 -2.65 4.35
C SER A 112 8.67 -4.12 4.72
N LEU A 113 9.04 -4.52 5.95
CA LEU A 113 8.87 -5.88 6.43
C LEU A 113 7.39 -6.26 6.63
N LEU A 114 6.59 -5.35 7.21
CA LEU A 114 5.15 -5.56 7.36
C LEU A 114 4.49 -5.75 5.97
N ARG A 115 4.89 -4.92 5.00
CA ARG A 115 4.47 -5.07 3.60
C ARG A 115 4.87 -6.43 3.03
N THR A 116 6.09 -6.89 3.26
CA THR A 116 6.53 -8.23 2.83
C THR A 116 5.58 -9.31 3.33
N PHE A 117 5.28 -9.33 4.63
CA PHE A 117 4.45 -10.38 5.22
C PHE A 117 3.00 -10.35 4.73
N ILE A 118 2.37 -9.17 4.63
CA ILE A 118 0.98 -9.10 4.17
C ILE A 118 0.84 -9.64 2.75
N TYR A 119 1.74 -9.25 1.83
CA TYR A 119 1.72 -9.71 0.44
C TYR A 119 2.11 -11.19 0.32
N LEU A 120 3.03 -11.68 1.15
CA LEU A 120 3.39 -13.10 1.20
C LEU A 120 2.23 -13.96 1.66
N ILE A 121 1.52 -13.57 2.73
CA ILE A 121 0.37 -14.30 3.26
C ILE A 121 -0.70 -14.42 2.17
N ILE A 122 -1.02 -13.33 1.48
CA ILE A 122 -2.01 -13.36 0.40
C ILE A 122 -1.53 -14.25 -0.74
N LEU A 123 -0.26 -14.15 -1.16
CA LEU A 123 0.30 -15.00 -2.20
C LEU A 123 0.16 -16.49 -1.84
N ILE A 124 0.50 -16.87 -0.61
CA ILE A 124 0.35 -18.25 -0.12
C ILE A 124 -1.11 -18.69 -0.19
N LEU A 125 -2.05 -17.86 0.27
CA LEU A 125 -3.47 -18.17 0.21
C LEU A 125 -3.93 -18.37 -1.24
N LEU A 126 -3.50 -17.52 -2.17
CA LEU A 126 -3.86 -17.63 -3.59
C LEU A 126 -3.33 -18.91 -4.25
N LEU A 127 -2.22 -19.47 -3.76
CA LEU A 127 -1.67 -20.74 -4.24
C LEU A 127 -2.46 -21.96 -3.76
N ILE A 128 -3.29 -21.81 -2.72
CA ILE A 128 -4.16 -22.89 -2.24
C ILE A 128 -5.37 -23.01 -3.21
N PRO A 129 -5.63 -24.18 -3.82
CA PRO A 129 -6.69 -24.34 -4.83
C PRO A 129 -8.06 -23.84 -4.37
N SER A 130 -8.41 -24.11 -3.11
CA SER A 130 -9.72 -23.72 -2.58
C SER A 130 -9.94 -22.20 -2.42
N PHE A 131 -8.87 -21.41 -2.33
CA PHE A 131 -8.93 -19.94 -2.34
C PHE A 131 -8.94 -19.40 -3.77
N LYS A 132 -8.21 -20.05 -4.68
CA LYS A 132 -8.26 -19.75 -6.12
C LYS A 132 -9.68 -19.94 -6.66
N GLU A 133 -10.33 -21.05 -6.35
CA GLU A 133 -11.71 -21.34 -6.77
C GLU A 133 -12.70 -20.31 -6.23
N ALA A 134 -12.55 -19.92 -4.95
CA ALA A 134 -13.39 -18.93 -4.30
C ALA A 134 -13.37 -17.54 -4.99
N LEU A 135 -12.31 -17.19 -5.73
CA LEU A 135 -12.28 -15.94 -6.50
C LEU A 135 -13.32 -15.93 -7.63
N PHE A 136 -13.57 -17.09 -8.23
CA PHE A 136 -14.45 -17.25 -9.38
C PHE A 136 -15.88 -17.65 -9.00
N GLU A 137 -16.17 -17.87 -7.72
CA GLU A 137 -17.53 -18.09 -7.25
C GLU A 137 -18.39 -16.86 -7.59
N ASP A 138 -19.40 -17.11 -8.43
CA ASP A 138 -20.37 -16.10 -8.83
C ASP A 138 -21.22 -15.75 -7.62
N GLU A 139 -21.14 -14.51 -7.21
CA GLU A 139 -21.99 -13.99 -6.17
C GLU A 139 -22.54 -12.63 -6.54
N SER A 140 -23.83 -12.48 -6.32
CA SER A 140 -24.61 -11.26 -6.52
C SER A 140 -24.35 -10.24 -5.41
N GLU A 141 -23.08 -9.89 -5.14
CA GLU A 141 -22.80 -8.87 -4.13
C GLU A 141 -23.18 -7.48 -4.67
N LYS A 142 -24.25 -6.89 -4.09
CA LYS A 142 -24.73 -5.51 -4.35
C LYS A 142 -23.84 -4.43 -3.72
N GLY A 143 -22.52 -4.60 -3.76
CA GLY A 143 -21.55 -3.61 -3.30
C GLY A 143 -21.12 -2.68 -4.43
N SER A 144 -21.35 -1.36 -4.27
CA SER A 144 -20.85 -0.40 -5.26
C SER A 144 -19.32 -0.41 -5.28
N VAL A 145 -18.75 -0.58 -6.48
CA VAL A 145 -17.31 -0.46 -6.76
C VAL A 145 -16.76 0.85 -6.21
N SER A 146 -17.53 1.92 -6.34
CA SER A 146 -17.16 3.25 -5.88
C SER A 146 -16.92 3.31 -4.38
N THR A 147 -17.69 2.56 -3.58
CA THR A 147 -17.62 2.60 -2.11
C THR A 147 -16.36 1.89 -1.59
N ASN A 148 -15.95 0.79 -2.23
CA ASN A 148 -14.74 0.07 -1.84
C ASN A 148 -13.49 0.83 -2.27
N LEU A 149 -13.48 1.35 -3.51
CA LEU A 149 -12.36 2.15 -4.01
C LEU A 149 -12.21 3.46 -3.23
N SER A 150 -13.31 4.13 -2.88
CA SER A 150 -13.24 5.32 -2.03
C SER A 150 -12.66 5.03 -0.65
N ALA A 151 -13.00 3.89 -0.04
CA ALA A 151 -12.47 3.52 1.28
C ALA A 151 -10.95 3.27 1.23
N VAL A 152 -10.46 2.59 0.17
CA VAL A 152 -9.01 2.35 -0.05
C VAL A 152 -8.24 3.66 -0.29
N LEU A 153 -8.90 4.75 -0.70
CA LEU A 153 -8.25 6.06 -0.86
C LEU A 153 -8.38 6.93 0.40
N ILE A 154 -9.57 6.99 0.99
CA ILE A 154 -9.85 7.84 2.16
C ILE A 154 -9.07 7.35 3.38
N ILE A 155 -9.06 6.04 3.66
CA ILE A 155 -8.46 5.51 4.89
C ILE A 155 -6.94 5.76 4.93
N PRO A 156 -6.14 5.36 3.91
CA PRO A 156 -4.72 5.72 3.87
C PRO A 156 -4.52 7.23 3.82
N GLY A 157 -5.37 7.96 3.10
CA GLY A 157 -5.25 9.41 3.00
C GLY A 157 -5.38 10.12 4.35
N LEU A 158 -6.33 9.69 5.19
CA LEU A 158 -6.48 10.16 6.57
C LEU A 158 -5.28 9.76 7.43
N ILE A 159 -4.84 8.51 7.33
CA ILE A 159 -3.67 8.02 8.08
C ILE A 159 -2.42 8.84 7.72
N LEU A 160 -2.16 9.06 6.42
CA LEU A 160 -1.02 9.86 5.94
C LEU A 160 -1.11 11.31 6.38
N SER A 161 -2.31 11.90 6.37
CA SER A 161 -2.53 13.27 6.85
C SER A 161 -2.19 13.38 8.34
N LEU A 162 -2.61 12.41 9.15
CA LEU A 162 -2.33 12.35 10.59
C LEU A 162 -0.90 11.94 10.92
N GLN A 163 -0.26 11.14 10.06
CA GLN A 163 1.12 10.67 10.24
C GLN A 163 2.07 11.85 10.39
N THR A 164 1.78 12.97 9.72
CA THR A 164 2.59 14.18 9.85
C THR A 164 2.59 14.80 11.24
N LEU A 165 1.54 14.60 12.02
CA LEU A 165 1.46 15.07 13.40
C LEU A 165 2.14 14.10 14.37
N ILE A 166 2.06 12.80 14.09
CA ILE A 166 2.52 11.73 14.99
C ILE A 166 4.02 11.48 14.84
N VAL A 167 4.54 11.55 13.62
CA VAL A 167 5.91 11.15 13.27
C VAL A 167 6.83 12.35 13.05
N ALA A 168 6.30 13.58 13.13
CA ALA A 168 7.08 14.81 13.14
C ALA A 168 8.18 14.84 14.21
N PRO A 169 7.98 14.35 15.46
CA PRO A 169 9.03 14.37 16.48
C PRO A 169 10.25 13.49 16.15
N THR A 170 10.11 12.49 15.28
CA THR A 170 11.19 11.57 14.92
C THR A 170 12.06 12.05 13.76
N HIS A 171 11.85 13.28 13.31
CA HIS A 171 12.48 13.88 12.12
C HIS A 171 13.02 15.29 12.44
N ILE A 172 13.49 15.47 13.66
CA ILE A 172 14.27 16.63 14.07
C ILE A 172 15.73 16.33 13.68
N ILE A 173 16.28 17.11 12.76
CA ILE A 173 17.69 17.05 12.36
C ILE A 173 18.28 18.42 12.69
N ASP A 174 19.36 18.45 13.48
CA ASP A 174 20.02 19.69 13.94
C ASP A 174 19.04 20.70 14.58
N ASP A 175 18.17 20.22 15.48
CA ASP A 175 17.09 20.99 16.13
C ASP A 175 16.04 21.60 15.17
N VAL A 176 16.11 21.28 13.87
CA VAL A 176 15.13 21.67 12.87
C VAL A 176 14.22 20.50 12.54
N ASN A 177 12.91 20.71 12.66
CA ASN A 177 11.93 19.74 12.19
C ASN A 177 11.83 19.77 10.66
N VAL A 178 12.71 19.02 9.99
CA VAL A 178 12.74 18.89 8.52
C VAL A 178 11.49 18.23 7.95
N TYR A 179 10.71 17.54 8.79
CA TYR A 179 9.43 16.96 8.39
C TYR A 179 8.38 18.03 8.07
N MET A 180 8.45 19.19 8.74
CA MET A 180 7.51 20.30 8.53
C MET A 180 7.65 20.94 7.14
N TYR A 181 8.81 20.77 6.48
CA TYR A 181 9.05 21.21 5.11
C TYR A 181 8.68 20.15 4.06
N ASN A 182 8.69 18.88 4.44
CA ASN A 182 8.31 17.74 3.58
C ASN A 182 6.80 17.48 3.65
N SER A 183 6.05 18.43 3.11
CA SER A 183 4.58 18.43 2.97
C SER A 183 4.00 17.27 2.13
N LEU A 184 4.84 16.36 1.62
CA LEU A 184 4.44 15.30 0.69
C LEU A 184 3.41 14.31 1.29
N GLN A 185 3.57 13.92 2.56
CA GLN A 185 2.63 12.97 3.20
C GLN A 185 1.29 13.64 3.53
N LEU A 186 1.31 14.90 3.97
CA LEU A 186 0.10 15.68 4.21
C LEU A 186 -0.64 15.97 2.90
N ILE A 187 0.05 16.53 1.90
CA ILE A 187 -0.54 16.83 0.59
C ILE A 187 -1.02 15.54 -0.08
N GLY A 188 -0.19 14.49 -0.09
CA GLY A 188 -0.55 13.18 -0.61
C GLY A 188 -1.78 12.61 0.08
N GLY A 189 -1.82 12.68 1.42
CA GLY A 189 -2.96 12.25 2.22
C GLY A 189 -4.24 13.01 1.89
N LEU A 190 -4.18 14.35 1.84
CA LEU A 190 -5.31 15.21 1.48
C LEU A 190 -5.80 14.97 0.05
N VAL A 191 -4.88 14.81 -0.91
CA VAL A 191 -5.21 14.48 -2.31
C VAL A 191 -5.92 13.12 -2.39
N MET A 192 -5.42 12.11 -1.67
CA MET A 192 -6.08 10.80 -1.62
C MET A 192 -7.48 10.86 -1.01
N VAL A 193 -7.66 11.62 0.08
CA VAL A 193 -8.99 11.85 0.66
C VAL A 193 -9.90 12.56 -0.34
N ALA A 194 -9.41 13.61 -1.01
CA ALA A 194 -10.19 14.36 -2.00
C ALA A 194 -10.64 13.47 -3.18
N ILE A 195 -9.72 12.68 -3.76
CA ILE A 195 -10.04 11.73 -4.83
C ILE A 195 -11.02 10.67 -4.31
N GLY A 196 -10.80 10.14 -3.11
CA GLY A 196 -11.68 9.14 -2.51
C GLY A 196 -13.10 9.65 -2.28
N LEU A 197 -13.26 10.87 -1.78
CA LEU A 197 -14.57 11.54 -1.63
C LEU A 197 -15.23 11.79 -2.98
N PHE A 198 -14.46 12.21 -3.99
CA PHE A 198 -14.94 12.41 -5.35
C PHE A 198 -15.46 11.10 -5.98
N VAL A 199 -14.68 10.01 -5.88
CA VAL A 199 -15.08 8.67 -6.34
C VAL A 199 -16.35 8.20 -5.61
N PHE A 200 -16.44 8.43 -4.29
CA PHE A 200 -17.63 8.12 -3.50
C PHE A 200 -18.86 8.89 -3.99
N ALA A 201 -18.73 10.20 -4.21
CA ALA A 201 -19.81 11.07 -4.67
C ALA A 201 -20.33 10.68 -6.06
N ILE A 202 -19.43 10.43 -7.03
CA ILE A 202 -19.81 9.94 -8.37
C ILE A 202 -20.58 8.63 -8.27
N GLY A 203 -20.11 7.71 -7.43
CA GLY A 203 -20.77 6.42 -7.23
C GLY A 203 -22.18 6.53 -6.66
N ARG A 204 -22.38 7.42 -5.68
CA ARG A 204 -23.70 7.76 -5.13
C ARG A 204 -24.61 8.38 -6.19
N TYR A 205 -24.07 9.28 -7.02
CA TYR A 205 -24.82 9.96 -8.06
C TYR A 205 -25.33 9.00 -9.14
N ARG A 206 -24.46 8.10 -9.64
CA ARG A 206 -24.85 7.08 -10.64
C ARG A 206 -25.98 6.18 -10.14
N LYS A 207 -25.90 5.73 -8.88
CA LYS A 207 -26.95 4.90 -8.25
C LYS A 207 -28.30 5.60 -8.09
N LYS A 208 -28.35 6.93 -8.18
CA LYS A 208 -29.60 7.72 -8.07
C LYS A 208 -30.32 7.87 -9.42
N ILE A 209 -29.62 7.63 -10.53
CA ILE A 209 -30.14 7.81 -11.90
C ILE A 209 -30.55 6.46 -12.52
N GLU A 210 -30.02 5.35 -12.01
CA GLU A 210 -30.46 3.97 -12.29
C GLU A 210 -31.66 3.58 -11.41
#